data_AF-A0A3R6Q8U2-F1
#
_entry.id   AF-A0A3R6Q8U2-F1
#
_cell.length_a   1.000
_cell.length_b   1.000
_cell.length_c   1.000
_cell.angle_alpha   90.00
_cell.angle_beta   90.00
_cell.angle_gamma   90.00
#
_symmetry.space_group_name_H-M   'P 1'
#
loop_
_entity.id
_entity.type
_entity.pdbx_description
1 polymer ?
#
loop_
_entity_poly.entity_id
_entity_poly.type
_entity_poly.pdbx_seq_one_letter_code
_entity_poly.pdbx_strand_id
1 'polypeptide(L)'
;MALFRSNRGMHLLALPTTHADAENTRRKNIQDGGTTTASRLLAQARVLPQEALVCGSPGRIFPVVEALQRQSSCPFVLIGTALDLTDSPLLRLPVQWQDTVLPDRLPEGSGRITINPGEFGMGMMQMADWGGTHTILLCLGQGLSASTELLDALNACGDYVLLCSSLSRAVPGRTGGLTTEGLLRSMRYLVVSSAGGDAQTLLQVLPSYESERVTNSVGFNTHCDRGGMMGHHGGSGFSFGQNREVVTKPVLSQDDLTGLRNNSEFLVYNQDLMRLWVGKIG
;
A
#
# COMPACT_ATOMS: atom_id res chain seq x y z
N MET A 1 -13.21 11.15 13.29
CA MET A 1 -12.38 12.38 13.43
C MET A 1 -11.55 12.47 12.16
N ALA A 2 -11.64 13.57 11.40
CA ALA A 2 -11.08 13.66 10.04
C ALA A 2 -9.55 13.53 10.04
N LEU A 3 -9.04 12.43 9.49
CA LEU A 3 -7.63 12.03 9.42
C LEU A 3 -6.75 12.89 8.50
N PHE A 4 -7.32 13.80 7.69
CA PHE A 4 -6.58 14.61 6.73
C PHE A 4 -6.78 16.10 6.96
N ARG A 5 -6.22 16.65 8.05
CA ARG A 5 -5.95 18.08 8.15
C ARG A 5 -4.47 18.32 7.92
N SER A 6 -4.15 18.96 6.79
CA SER A 6 -2.82 19.50 6.51
C SER A 6 -2.45 20.50 7.60
N ASN A 7 -1.57 20.11 8.52
CA ASN A 7 -1.17 20.93 9.68
C ASN A 7 0.18 21.63 9.46
N ARG A 8 0.51 21.98 8.20
CA ARG A 8 1.71 22.77 7.88
C ARG A 8 1.32 24.07 7.18
N GLY A 9 1.09 25.09 7.99
CA GLY A 9 0.94 26.50 7.59
C GLY A 9 0.92 27.40 8.82
N MET A 10 1.59 28.56 8.77
CA MET A 10 1.70 29.49 9.89
C MET A 10 0.31 29.84 10.47
N HIS A 11 0.11 29.54 11.77
CA HIS A 11 -1.15 29.75 12.48
C HIS A 11 -1.68 31.19 12.51
N LEU A 12 -0.85 32.18 12.17
CA LEU A 12 -1.26 33.60 12.15
C LEU A 12 -1.93 34.05 10.84
N LEU A 13 -1.85 33.24 9.78
CA LEU A 13 -2.41 33.51 8.44
C LEU A 13 -3.10 32.27 7.85
N ALA A 14 -3.65 31.40 8.70
CA ALA A 14 -4.47 30.29 8.25
C ALA A 14 -5.78 30.85 7.66
N LEU A 15 -5.80 31.08 6.34
CA LEU A 15 -7.03 31.38 5.62
C LEU A 15 -8.04 30.25 5.85
N PRO A 16 -9.36 30.55 5.87
CA PRO A 16 -10.39 29.53 6.00
C PRO A 16 -10.16 28.42 4.97
N THR A 17 -10.40 27.16 5.35
CA THR A 17 -10.39 26.03 4.42
C THR A 17 -11.21 26.41 3.19
N THR A 18 -10.55 26.52 2.05
CA THR A 18 -11.17 27.04 0.84
C THR A 18 -12.03 25.94 0.19
N HIS A 19 -12.97 26.33 -0.67
CA HIS A 19 -13.69 25.36 -1.52
C HIS A 19 -12.72 24.47 -2.31
N ALA A 20 -11.56 25.01 -2.71
CA ALA A 20 -10.51 24.25 -3.38
C ALA A 20 -9.88 23.19 -2.47
N ASP A 21 -9.74 23.43 -1.17
CA ASP A 21 -9.25 22.41 -0.22
C ASP A 21 -10.27 21.27 -0.04
N ALA A 22 -11.57 21.60 0.00
CA ALA A 22 -12.64 20.61 0.05
C ALA A 22 -12.70 19.79 -1.25
N GLU A 23 -12.57 20.43 -2.41
CA GLU A 23 -12.56 19.78 -3.72
C GLU A 23 -11.30 18.93 -3.93
N ASN A 24 -10.12 19.42 -3.51
CA ASN A 24 -8.88 18.65 -3.51
C ASN A 24 -8.97 17.42 -2.59
N THR A 25 -9.60 17.57 -1.42
CA THR A 25 -9.84 16.44 -0.49
C THR A 25 -10.83 15.44 -1.07
N ARG A 26 -11.87 15.91 -1.79
CA ARG A 26 -12.80 15.04 -2.52
C ARG A 26 -12.11 14.31 -3.67
N ARG A 27 -11.19 14.96 -4.38
CA ARG A 27 -10.37 14.35 -5.44
C ARG A 27 -9.34 13.36 -4.89
N LYS A 28 -8.88 13.57 -3.66
CA LYS A 28 -8.08 12.62 -2.87
C LYS A 28 -8.99 11.45 -2.46
N ASN A 29 -9.27 10.55 -3.42
CA ASN A 29 -10.19 9.40 -3.37
C ASN A 29 -9.74 8.28 -2.39
N ILE A 30 -9.38 8.66 -1.16
CA ILE A 30 -9.09 7.77 -0.04
C ILE A 30 -10.37 7.64 0.79
N GLN A 31 -10.80 6.41 1.06
CA GLN A 31 -11.88 6.15 2.00
C GLN A 31 -11.33 5.84 3.39
N ASP A 32 -11.92 6.49 4.40
CA ASP A 32 -11.64 6.22 5.80
C ASP A 32 -12.55 5.08 6.28
N GLY A 33 -11.94 3.93 6.57
CA GLY A 33 -12.61 2.76 7.13
C GLY A 33 -12.79 2.83 8.65
N GLY A 34 -12.16 3.80 9.32
CA GLY A 34 -12.18 3.95 10.78
C GLY A 34 -11.60 2.74 11.51
N THR A 35 -12.00 2.57 12.78
CA THR A 35 -11.70 1.36 13.56
C THR A 35 -12.70 0.27 13.18
N THR A 36 -12.21 -0.83 12.61
CA THR A 36 -13.05 -1.88 12.05
C THR A 36 -12.36 -3.24 12.12
N THR A 37 -13.09 -4.31 11.86
CA THR A 37 -12.52 -5.66 11.72
C THR A 37 -11.86 -5.83 10.34
N ALA A 38 -10.84 -6.68 10.24
CA ALA A 38 -10.16 -6.98 8.97
C ALA A 38 -11.14 -7.39 7.85
N SER A 39 -12.08 -8.29 8.14
CA SER A 39 -13.07 -8.77 7.17
C SER A 39 -13.92 -7.64 6.58
N ARG A 40 -14.37 -6.70 7.41
CA ARG A 40 -15.16 -5.55 6.98
C ARG A 40 -14.35 -4.57 6.13
N LEU A 41 -13.09 -4.33 6.48
CA LEU A 41 -12.19 -3.47 5.68
C LEU A 41 -11.95 -4.08 4.29
N LEU A 42 -11.64 -5.38 4.24
CA LEU A 42 -11.44 -6.11 2.98
C LEU A 42 -12.72 -6.15 2.13
N ALA A 43 -13.89 -6.38 2.75
CA ALA A 43 -15.17 -6.36 2.07
C ALA A 43 -15.52 -4.98 1.48
N GLN A 44 -15.26 -3.89 2.23
CA GLN A 44 -15.46 -2.52 1.74
C GLN A 44 -14.52 -2.19 0.57
N ALA A 45 -13.27 -2.63 0.66
CA ALA A 45 -12.28 -2.48 -0.39
C ALA A 45 -12.45 -3.46 -1.57
N ARG A 46 -13.39 -4.42 -1.46
CA ARG A 46 -13.62 -5.50 -2.43
C ARG A 46 -12.35 -6.29 -2.74
N VAL A 47 -11.55 -6.57 -1.71
CA VAL A 47 -10.34 -7.39 -1.82
C VAL A 47 -10.75 -8.87 -1.83
N LEU A 48 -10.12 -9.63 -2.71
CA LEU A 48 -10.25 -11.08 -2.82
C LEU A 48 -8.87 -11.73 -2.58
N PRO A 49 -8.81 -13.02 -2.18
CA PRO A 49 -7.55 -13.75 -2.01
C PRO A 49 -6.94 -14.16 -3.37
N GLN A 50 -6.83 -13.21 -4.29
CA GLN A 50 -6.35 -13.40 -5.67
C GLN A 50 -5.34 -12.30 -5.98
N GLU A 51 -4.09 -12.68 -6.26
CA GLU A 51 -3.01 -11.73 -6.58
C GLU A 51 -2.85 -10.63 -5.52
N ALA A 52 -3.01 -11.00 -4.24
CA ALA A 52 -2.97 -10.07 -3.13
C ALA A 52 -1.60 -10.08 -2.44
N LEU A 53 -1.06 -8.91 -2.12
CA LEU A 53 0.15 -8.76 -1.32
C LEU A 53 -0.18 -8.15 0.04
N VAL A 54 0.16 -8.87 1.10
CA VAL A 54 0.00 -8.42 2.49
C VAL A 54 1.38 -8.15 3.09
N CYS A 55 1.67 -6.88 3.34
CA CYS A 55 2.97 -6.44 3.87
C CYS A 55 2.84 -5.89 5.29
N GLY A 56 3.57 -6.48 6.23
CA GLY A 56 3.60 -6.03 7.62
C GLY A 56 4.18 -7.08 8.58
N SER A 57 4.29 -6.73 9.86
CA SER A 57 4.74 -7.70 10.85
C SER A 57 3.73 -8.86 10.98
N PRO A 58 4.18 -10.13 11.13
CA PRO A 58 3.30 -11.29 11.21
C PRO A 58 2.14 -11.14 12.20
N GLY A 59 2.39 -10.52 13.37
CA GLY A 59 1.34 -10.25 14.37
C GLY A 59 0.30 -9.24 13.95
N ARG A 60 0.67 -8.23 13.14
CA ARG A 60 -0.29 -7.26 12.61
C ARG A 60 -1.07 -7.81 11.44
N ILE A 61 -0.41 -8.56 10.53
CA ILE A 61 -1.08 -9.06 9.32
C ILE A 61 -1.98 -10.27 9.60
N PHE A 62 -1.79 -10.99 10.71
CA PHE A 62 -2.55 -12.21 11.01
C PHE A 62 -4.09 -12.05 10.89
N PRO A 63 -4.74 -11.03 11.47
CA PRO A 63 -6.19 -10.83 11.29
C PRO A 63 -6.61 -10.62 9.82
N VAL A 64 -5.74 -10.02 9.00
CA VAL A 64 -5.98 -9.86 7.55
C VAL A 64 -5.88 -11.20 6.84
N VAL A 65 -4.83 -11.97 7.12
CA VAL A 65 -4.63 -13.31 6.54
C VAL A 65 -5.78 -14.24 6.92
N GLU A 66 -6.19 -14.22 8.19
CA GLU A 66 -7.33 -14.99 8.69
C GLU A 66 -8.64 -14.56 8.00
N ALA A 67 -8.86 -13.27 7.78
CA ALA A 67 -10.04 -12.79 7.07
C ALA A 67 -10.05 -13.19 5.58
N LEU A 68 -8.91 -13.10 4.90
CA LEU A 68 -8.75 -13.57 3.51
C LEU A 68 -9.00 -15.08 3.39
N GLN A 69 -8.46 -15.85 4.34
CA GLN A 69 -8.67 -17.30 4.41
C GLN A 69 -10.16 -17.64 4.61
N ARG A 70 -10.86 -16.94 5.51
CA ARG A 70 -12.30 -17.14 5.72
C ARG A 70 -13.17 -16.72 4.53
N GLN A 71 -12.68 -15.78 3.73
CA GLN A 71 -13.35 -15.31 2.52
C GLN A 71 -13.14 -16.27 1.34
N SER A 72 -12.04 -17.04 1.34
CA SER A 72 -11.83 -18.11 0.37
C SER A 72 -12.81 -19.25 0.58
N SER A 73 -13.37 -19.77 -0.51
CA SER A 73 -14.16 -21.00 -0.52
C SER A 73 -13.29 -22.26 -0.56
N CYS A 74 -11.98 -22.12 -0.79
CA CYS A 74 -11.05 -23.22 -0.98
C CYS A 74 -10.17 -23.40 0.27
N PRO A 75 -9.68 -24.63 0.53
CA PRO A 75 -8.63 -24.84 1.53
C PRO A 75 -7.38 -24.03 1.18
N PHE A 76 -6.55 -23.72 2.17
CA PHE A 76 -5.32 -22.94 1.94
C PHE A 76 -4.09 -23.82 2.08
N VAL A 77 -2.99 -23.43 1.42
CA VAL A 77 -1.66 -24.00 1.69
C VAL A 77 -0.72 -22.87 2.07
N LEU A 78 -0.24 -22.92 3.31
CA LEU A 78 0.76 -21.97 3.81
C LEU A 78 2.16 -22.48 3.47
N ILE A 79 2.88 -21.73 2.65
CA ILE A 79 4.24 -22.05 2.22
C ILE A 79 5.19 -21.01 2.81
N GLY A 80 6.22 -21.46 3.50
CA GLY A 80 7.23 -20.57 4.07
C GLY A 80 8.45 -21.31 4.55
N THR A 81 9.45 -20.57 4.99
CA THR A 81 10.65 -21.16 5.59
C THR A 81 10.44 -21.42 7.07
N ALA A 82 11.35 -22.19 7.69
CA ALA A 82 11.34 -22.36 9.14
C ALA A 82 11.39 -21.00 9.88
N LEU A 83 12.11 -20.01 9.35
CA LEU A 83 12.23 -18.67 9.93
C LEU A 83 10.92 -17.86 9.83
N ASP A 84 10.12 -18.07 8.79
CA ASP A 84 8.81 -17.41 8.66
C ASP A 84 7.77 -17.97 9.64
N LEU A 85 7.93 -19.25 10.00
CA LEU A 85 6.96 -20.03 10.75
C LEU A 85 7.31 -20.17 12.23
N THR A 86 8.58 -20.03 12.62
CA THR A 86 9.00 -20.11 14.04
C THR A 86 8.39 -18.97 14.84
N ASP A 87 7.68 -19.31 15.94
CA ASP A 87 6.96 -18.36 16.81
C ASP A 87 6.01 -17.40 16.07
N SER A 88 5.56 -17.81 14.88
CA SER A 88 4.74 -16.98 14.02
C SER A 88 3.25 -17.12 14.38
N PRO A 89 2.50 -16.01 14.46
CA PRO A 89 1.04 -16.05 14.58
C PRO A 89 0.36 -16.85 13.47
N LEU A 90 1.01 -17.00 12.31
CA LEU A 90 0.53 -17.81 11.19
C LEU A 90 0.37 -19.29 11.57
N LEU A 91 1.07 -19.78 12.61
CA LEU A 91 0.90 -21.14 13.14
C LEU A 91 -0.49 -21.39 13.73
N ARG A 92 -1.27 -20.34 14.02
CA ARG A 92 -2.64 -20.45 14.54
C ARG A 92 -3.67 -20.80 13.47
N LEU A 93 -3.29 -20.74 12.18
CA LEU A 93 -4.18 -21.15 11.11
C LEU A 93 -4.51 -22.64 11.22
N PRO A 94 -5.77 -23.06 10.97
CA PRO A 94 -6.17 -24.45 11.10
C PRO A 94 -5.57 -25.29 9.96
N VAL A 95 -4.55 -26.08 10.29
CA VAL A 95 -3.82 -26.93 9.34
C VAL A 95 -4.12 -28.41 9.64
N GLN A 96 -4.43 -29.17 8.60
CA GLN A 96 -4.79 -30.59 8.64
C GLN A 96 -3.60 -31.49 8.27
N TRP A 97 -2.69 -31.00 7.42
CA TRP A 97 -1.51 -31.74 6.99
C TRP A 97 -0.28 -30.82 6.90
N GLN A 98 0.91 -31.40 7.06
CA GLN A 98 2.16 -30.67 6.99
C GLN A 98 3.18 -31.43 6.17
N ASP A 99 3.97 -30.70 5.39
CA ASP A 99 5.06 -31.24 4.58
C ASP A 99 6.30 -30.33 4.67
N THR A 100 7.44 -30.85 4.26
CA THR A 100 8.70 -30.13 4.10
C THR A 100 9.12 -29.98 2.64
N VAL A 101 8.47 -30.73 1.74
CA VAL A 101 8.72 -30.71 0.30
C VAL A 101 7.45 -30.30 -0.44
N LEU A 102 7.58 -29.73 -1.63
CA LEU A 102 6.46 -29.41 -2.52
C LEU A 102 5.94 -30.73 -3.12
N PRO A 103 4.70 -31.18 -2.82
CA PRO A 103 4.17 -32.42 -3.36
C PRO A 103 3.63 -32.22 -4.79
N ASP A 104 3.63 -33.26 -5.61
CA ASP A 104 3.05 -33.18 -6.97
C ASP A 104 1.55 -32.87 -6.94
N ARG A 105 0.84 -33.32 -5.87
CA ARG A 105 -0.56 -33.00 -5.63
C ARG A 105 -0.76 -32.62 -4.16
N LEU A 106 -1.50 -31.56 -3.94
CA LEU A 106 -1.86 -31.12 -2.59
C LEU A 106 -2.83 -32.12 -1.94
N PRO A 107 -2.54 -32.59 -0.71
CA PRO A 107 -3.49 -33.37 0.07
C PRO A 107 -4.80 -32.60 0.31
N GLU A 108 -5.88 -33.33 0.58
CA GLU A 108 -7.16 -32.69 0.89
C GLU A 108 -7.09 -31.87 2.18
N GLY A 109 -7.72 -30.69 2.14
CA GLY A 109 -7.82 -29.79 3.28
C GLY A 109 -6.64 -28.84 3.41
N SER A 110 -6.69 -27.99 4.44
CA SER A 110 -5.69 -26.93 4.59
C SER A 110 -4.34 -27.46 5.05
N GLY A 111 -3.27 -26.98 4.43
CA GLY A 111 -1.92 -27.50 4.62
C GLY A 111 -0.89 -26.46 4.99
N ARG A 112 0.28 -26.95 5.40
CA ARG A 112 1.48 -26.13 5.56
C ARG A 112 2.70 -26.84 5.00
N ILE A 113 3.49 -26.12 4.21
CA ILE A 113 4.75 -26.62 3.66
C ILE A 113 5.89 -25.76 4.19
N THR A 114 6.82 -26.37 4.91
CA THR A 114 8.02 -25.71 5.45
C THR A 114 9.22 -26.04 4.58
N ILE A 115 9.62 -25.12 3.71
CA ILE A 115 10.61 -25.41 2.66
C ILE A 115 11.97 -24.84 3.02
N ASN A 116 13.03 -25.56 2.67
CA ASN A 116 14.39 -25.04 2.68
C ASN A 116 14.62 -24.14 1.45
N PRO A 117 15.12 -22.90 1.60
CA PRO A 117 15.28 -21.96 0.49
C PRO A 117 16.02 -22.52 -0.74
N GLY A 118 17.00 -23.41 -0.55
CA GLY A 118 17.76 -24.02 -1.64
C GLY A 118 16.98 -25.01 -2.51
N GLU A 119 15.87 -25.55 -2.01
CA GLU A 119 15.07 -26.59 -2.67
C GLU A 119 13.82 -26.01 -3.37
N PHE A 120 13.46 -24.77 -3.06
CA PHE A 120 12.25 -24.12 -3.56
C PHE A 120 12.23 -23.96 -5.09
N GLY A 121 13.38 -23.63 -5.70
CA GLY A 121 13.45 -23.37 -7.14
C GLY A 121 13.06 -24.55 -8.02
N MET A 122 13.26 -25.78 -7.56
CA MET A 122 12.93 -27.00 -8.33
C MET A 122 11.43 -27.32 -8.31
N GLY A 123 10.71 -26.94 -7.25
CA GLY A 123 9.29 -27.26 -7.11
C GLY A 123 8.33 -26.19 -7.62
N MET A 124 8.82 -25.07 -8.17
CA MET A 124 7.96 -24.01 -8.75
C MET A 124 7.08 -24.53 -9.90
N MET A 125 7.56 -25.51 -10.68
CA MET A 125 6.77 -26.12 -11.75
C MET A 125 5.57 -26.91 -11.21
N GLN A 126 5.68 -27.53 -10.04
CA GLN A 126 4.60 -28.31 -9.43
C GLN A 126 3.47 -27.40 -8.92
N MET A 127 3.79 -26.15 -8.55
CA MET A 127 2.80 -25.20 -8.05
C MET A 127 1.78 -24.78 -9.12
N ALA A 128 2.19 -24.74 -10.39
CA ALA A 128 1.29 -24.38 -11.49
C ALA A 128 0.13 -25.40 -11.63
N ASP A 129 0.38 -26.67 -11.28
CA ASP A 129 -0.61 -27.75 -11.38
C ASP A 129 -1.64 -27.76 -10.23
N TRP A 130 -1.47 -26.90 -9.22
CA TRP A 130 -2.36 -26.82 -8.05
C TRP A 130 -3.58 -25.93 -8.27
N GLY A 131 -3.69 -25.29 -9.44
CA GLY A 131 -4.71 -24.32 -9.78
C GLY A 131 -6.14 -24.72 -9.41
N GLY A 132 -6.87 -23.81 -8.77
CA GLY A 132 -8.28 -23.97 -8.41
C GLY A 132 -8.58 -24.95 -7.27
N THR A 133 -7.58 -25.63 -6.71
CA THR A 133 -7.78 -26.55 -5.58
C THR A 133 -7.60 -25.88 -4.23
N HIS A 134 -6.60 -25.02 -4.11
CA HIS A 134 -6.21 -24.37 -2.86
C HIS A 134 -5.83 -22.91 -3.08
N THR A 135 -6.03 -22.08 -2.07
CA THR A 135 -5.46 -20.73 -2.01
C THR A 135 -4.02 -20.81 -1.49
N ILE A 136 -3.06 -20.35 -2.27
CA ILE A 136 -1.64 -20.36 -1.88
C ILE A 136 -1.36 -19.15 -0.99
N LEU A 137 -0.90 -19.37 0.24
CA LEU A 137 -0.37 -18.33 1.12
C LEU A 137 1.15 -18.46 1.17
N LEU A 138 1.88 -17.58 0.46
CA LEU A 138 3.34 -17.70 0.33
C LEU A 138 4.06 -16.62 1.13
N CYS A 139 4.87 -17.04 2.11
CA CYS A 139 5.74 -16.16 2.88
C CYS A 139 7.03 -15.82 2.09
N LEU A 140 7.32 -14.53 1.98
CA LEU A 140 8.50 -13.99 1.32
C LEU A 140 9.35 -13.18 2.30
N GLY A 141 10.67 -13.22 2.10
CA GLY A 141 11.64 -12.36 2.80
C GLY A 141 12.60 -13.05 3.77
N GLN A 142 12.39 -14.33 4.08
CA GLN A 142 13.32 -15.14 4.91
C GLN A 142 13.99 -16.25 4.12
N GLY A 143 14.46 -15.92 2.91
CA GLY A 143 15.15 -16.86 2.00
C GLY A 143 14.33 -17.18 0.74
N LEU A 144 13.01 -17.00 0.78
CA LEU A 144 12.16 -17.00 -0.40
C LEU A 144 11.98 -15.57 -0.93
N SER A 145 12.08 -15.39 -2.24
CA SER A 145 11.90 -14.12 -2.93
C SER A 145 11.04 -14.30 -4.17
N ALA A 146 10.16 -13.34 -4.45
CA ALA A 146 9.40 -13.27 -5.67
C ALA A 146 10.31 -13.00 -6.87
N SER A 147 10.55 -14.02 -7.68
CA SER A 147 11.11 -13.88 -9.01
C SER A 147 10.00 -13.79 -10.06
N THR A 148 10.35 -13.42 -11.29
CA THR A 148 9.42 -13.42 -12.42
C THR A 148 8.85 -14.81 -12.67
N GLU A 149 9.69 -15.85 -12.60
CA GLU A 149 9.25 -17.25 -12.81
C GLU A 149 8.26 -17.70 -11.74
N LEU A 150 8.47 -17.28 -10.49
CA LEU A 150 7.56 -17.60 -9.40
C LEU A 150 6.20 -16.91 -9.58
N LEU A 151 6.20 -15.63 -9.97
CA LEU A 151 4.96 -14.91 -10.23
C LEU A 151 4.20 -15.53 -11.41
N ASP A 152 4.89 -15.93 -12.47
CA ASP A 152 4.25 -16.59 -13.61
C ASP A 152 3.59 -17.92 -13.20
N ALA A 153 4.27 -18.73 -12.38
CA ALA A 153 3.70 -19.97 -11.83
C ALA A 153 2.50 -19.72 -10.92
N LEU A 154 2.55 -18.69 -10.06
CA LEU A 154 1.45 -18.31 -9.19
C LEU A 154 0.25 -17.75 -9.97
N ASN A 155 0.50 -16.94 -11.00
CA ASN A 155 -0.53 -16.43 -11.89
C ASN A 155 -1.22 -17.55 -12.67
N ALA A 156 -0.49 -18.61 -13.05
CA ALA A 156 -1.08 -19.81 -13.63
C ALA A 156 -1.99 -20.57 -12.64
N CYS A 157 -1.65 -20.56 -11.35
CA CYS A 157 -2.48 -21.14 -10.29
C CYS A 157 -3.73 -20.30 -9.94
N GLY A 158 -3.63 -18.97 -10.07
CA GLY A 158 -4.73 -18.01 -9.91
C GLY A 158 -4.91 -17.49 -8.48
N ASP A 159 -5.27 -18.36 -7.52
CA ASP A 159 -5.63 -17.94 -6.16
C ASP A 159 -4.40 -17.94 -5.22
N TYR A 160 -3.69 -16.80 -5.14
CA TYR A 160 -2.56 -16.65 -4.23
C TYR A 160 -2.55 -15.34 -3.45
N VAL A 161 -1.93 -15.39 -2.27
CA VAL A 161 -1.64 -14.27 -1.39
C VAL A 161 -0.18 -14.33 -0.98
N LEU A 162 0.57 -13.27 -1.29
CA LEU A 162 1.95 -13.09 -0.87
C LEU A 162 1.99 -12.41 0.49
N LEU A 163 2.74 -12.96 1.43
CA LEU A 163 2.93 -12.43 2.78
C LEU A 163 4.39 -12.01 2.93
N CYS A 164 4.64 -10.75 3.28
CA CYS A 164 6.01 -10.31 3.54
C CYS A 164 6.09 -9.34 4.72
N SER A 165 7.20 -9.42 5.46
CA SER A 165 7.48 -8.45 6.53
C SER A 165 8.15 -7.18 6.02
N SER A 166 8.88 -7.28 4.91
CA SER A 166 9.60 -6.18 4.26
C SER A 166 9.60 -6.38 2.75
N LEU A 167 9.18 -5.36 2.01
CA LEU A 167 9.12 -5.41 0.54
C LEU A 167 10.50 -5.62 -0.10
N SER A 168 11.52 -4.92 0.38
CA SER A 168 12.92 -5.07 -0.04
C SER A 168 13.48 -6.48 0.10
N ARG A 169 12.97 -7.28 1.05
CA ARG A 169 13.39 -8.68 1.22
C ARG A 169 12.54 -9.63 0.38
N ALA A 170 11.34 -9.20 -0.01
CA ALA A 170 10.43 -10.02 -0.79
C ALA A 170 10.90 -10.18 -2.25
N VAL A 171 11.81 -9.34 -2.74
CA VAL A 171 12.36 -9.40 -4.11
C VAL A 171 13.85 -9.77 -4.11
N PRO A 172 14.35 -10.44 -5.16
CA PRO A 172 15.77 -10.78 -5.26
C PRO A 172 16.62 -9.52 -5.45
N GLY A 173 17.65 -9.33 -4.62
CA GLY A 173 18.55 -8.17 -4.69
C GLY A 173 19.54 -8.17 -5.87
N ARG A 174 19.34 -9.03 -6.88
CA ARG A 174 20.25 -9.15 -8.03
C ARG A 174 19.83 -8.20 -9.15
N THR A 175 20.80 -7.53 -9.75
CA THR A 175 20.60 -6.67 -10.93
C THR A 175 19.98 -7.46 -12.07
N GLY A 176 18.84 -7.00 -12.59
CA GLY A 176 18.09 -7.66 -13.68
C GLY A 176 16.94 -8.57 -13.21
N GLY A 177 16.74 -8.75 -11.90
CA GLY A 177 15.58 -9.45 -11.34
C GLY A 177 14.36 -8.55 -11.14
N LEU A 178 13.25 -9.15 -10.71
CA LEU A 178 12.02 -8.45 -10.34
C LEU A 178 12.32 -7.35 -9.30
N THR A 179 11.88 -6.12 -9.56
CA THR A 179 12.04 -5.00 -8.62
C THR A 179 10.85 -4.92 -7.68
N THR A 180 11.01 -4.25 -6.53
CA THR A 180 9.91 -3.97 -5.59
C THR A 180 8.75 -3.24 -6.28
N GLU A 181 9.05 -2.28 -7.16
CA GLU A 181 8.04 -1.56 -7.94
C GLU A 181 7.31 -2.51 -8.91
N GLY A 182 8.05 -3.39 -9.58
CA GLY A 182 7.49 -4.40 -10.47
C GLY A 182 6.54 -5.35 -9.73
N LEU A 183 6.95 -5.84 -8.56
CA LEU A 183 6.10 -6.66 -7.69
C LEU A 183 4.84 -5.91 -7.26
N LEU A 184 4.96 -4.67 -6.79
CA LEU A 184 3.80 -3.90 -6.33
C LEU A 184 2.80 -3.61 -7.48
N ARG A 185 3.28 -3.43 -8.70
CA ARG A 185 2.44 -3.21 -9.90
C ARG A 185 1.81 -4.48 -10.44
N SER A 186 2.39 -5.65 -10.18
CA SER A 186 1.83 -6.93 -10.61
C SER A 186 0.76 -7.46 -9.67
N MET A 187 0.61 -6.88 -8.48
CA MET A 187 -0.38 -7.30 -7.49
C MET A 187 -1.68 -6.51 -7.65
N ARG A 188 -2.78 -7.23 -7.80
CA ARG A 188 -4.12 -6.65 -7.91
C ARG A 188 -4.59 -5.95 -6.63
N TYR A 189 -4.20 -6.49 -5.47
CA TYR A 189 -4.53 -5.93 -4.17
C TYR A 189 -3.27 -5.74 -3.32
N LEU A 190 -3.14 -4.57 -2.68
CA LEU A 190 -2.10 -4.32 -1.69
C LEU A 190 -2.72 -4.08 -0.32
N VAL A 191 -2.27 -4.80 0.70
CA VAL A 191 -2.64 -4.58 2.10
C VAL A 191 -1.38 -4.34 2.92
N VAL A 192 -1.13 -3.09 3.29
CA VAL A 192 0.14 -2.68 3.90
C VAL A 192 -0.11 -2.14 5.30
N SER A 193 0.43 -2.81 6.31
CA SER A 193 0.47 -2.31 7.69
C SER A 193 1.74 -1.50 7.98
N SER A 194 2.81 -1.77 7.22
CA SER A 194 4.10 -1.07 7.29
C SER A 194 4.88 -1.33 6.01
N ALA A 195 5.28 -0.25 5.32
CA ALA A 195 6.10 -0.33 4.10
C ALA A 195 7.61 -0.40 4.38
N GLY A 196 8.04 -0.26 5.63
CA GLY A 196 9.46 -0.30 6.00
C GLY A 196 10.31 0.75 5.26
N GLY A 197 11.49 0.35 4.79
CA GLY A 197 12.39 1.21 4.02
C GLY A 197 11.92 1.51 2.59
N ASP A 198 10.95 0.76 2.07
CA ASP A 198 10.46 0.84 0.69
C ASP A 198 9.24 1.74 0.54
N ALA A 199 8.99 2.60 1.53
CA ALA A 199 7.85 3.53 1.53
C ALA A 199 7.81 4.42 0.29
N GLN A 200 8.96 4.88 -0.22
CA GLN A 200 9.04 5.69 -1.43
C GLN A 200 8.59 4.92 -2.68
N THR A 201 9.01 3.66 -2.81
CA THR A 201 8.60 2.79 -3.91
C THR A 201 7.10 2.50 -3.85
N LEU A 202 6.55 2.30 -2.66
CA LEU A 202 5.10 2.16 -2.49
C LEU A 202 4.36 3.41 -2.97
N LEU A 203 4.80 4.61 -2.59
CA LEU A 203 4.18 5.87 -3.02
C LEU A 203 4.16 6.08 -4.54
N GLN A 204 5.15 5.53 -5.27
CA GLN A 204 5.23 5.61 -6.73
C GLN A 204 4.21 4.71 -7.45
N VAL A 205 3.72 3.67 -6.79
CA VAL A 205 2.73 2.73 -7.35
C VAL A 205 1.30 3.14 -6.99
N LEU A 206 1.13 3.87 -5.89
CA LEU A 206 -0.16 4.38 -5.49
C LEU A 206 -0.70 5.45 -6.45
N PRO A 207 -2.03 5.59 -6.56
CA PRO A 207 -2.64 6.58 -7.45
C PRO A 207 -2.21 8.01 -7.11
N SER A 208 -2.21 8.85 -8.14
CA SER A 208 -2.09 10.31 -8.02
C SER A 208 -3.43 10.99 -8.27
N TYR A 209 -3.59 12.22 -7.80
CA TYR A 209 -4.76 13.05 -8.06
C TYR A 209 -4.37 14.44 -8.53
N GLU A 210 -5.25 15.08 -9.30
CA GLU A 210 -5.09 16.46 -9.73
C GLU A 210 -5.55 17.42 -8.61
N SER A 211 -4.60 18.19 -8.11
CA SER A 211 -4.82 19.21 -7.08
C SER A 211 -4.77 20.60 -7.70
N GLU A 212 -5.78 21.41 -7.45
CA GLU A 212 -5.70 22.84 -7.75
C GLU A 212 -4.82 23.52 -6.68
N ARG A 213 -3.69 24.07 -7.12
CA ARG A 213 -2.77 24.87 -6.30
C ARG A 213 -3.13 26.33 -6.48
N VAL A 214 -3.60 26.95 -5.41
CA VAL A 214 -3.87 28.39 -5.36
C VAL A 214 -2.69 29.09 -4.67
N THR A 215 -2.03 30.00 -5.37
CA THR A 215 -0.93 30.81 -4.83
C THR A 215 -1.37 32.26 -4.78
N ASN A 216 -1.42 32.84 -3.58
CA ASN A 216 -1.70 34.26 -3.42
C ASN A 216 -0.37 35.03 -3.39
N SER A 217 -0.28 36.11 -4.17
CA SER A 217 0.81 37.07 -4.13
C SER A 217 0.29 38.40 -3.59
N VAL A 218 1.04 38.98 -2.66
CA VAL A 218 0.78 40.34 -2.16
C VAL A 218 1.98 41.18 -2.52
N GLY A 219 1.75 42.20 -3.33
CA GLY A 219 2.75 43.21 -3.68
C GLY A 219 2.43 44.52 -3.00
N PHE A 220 3.45 45.14 -2.41
CA PHE A 220 3.38 46.53 -1.97
C PHE A 220 4.37 47.32 -2.79
N ASN A 221 3.86 48.22 -3.63
CA ASN A 221 4.68 49.09 -4.46
C ASN A 221 4.48 50.53 -4.02
N THR A 222 5.57 51.21 -3.68
CA THR A 222 5.60 52.67 -3.53
C THR A 222 6.21 53.26 -4.78
N HIS A 223 5.41 54.00 -5.55
CA HIS A 223 5.93 54.76 -6.69
C HIS A 223 6.17 56.21 -6.26
N CYS A 224 7.40 56.68 -6.48
CA CYS A 224 7.76 58.08 -6.33
C CYS A 224 8.04 58.65 -7.72
N ASP A 225 7.08 59.37 -8.29
CA ASP A 225 7.33 60.16 -9.49
C ASP A 225 8.23 61.35 -9.15
N ARG A 226 9.37 61.47 -9.85
CA ARG A 226 10.22 62.65 -9.78
C ARG A 226 9.61 63.76 -10.65
N GLY A 227 8.49 64.31 -10.18
CA GLY A 227 7.84 65.46 -10.81
C GLY A 227 8.73 66.70 -10.76
N GLY A 228 8.78 67.44 -11.88
CA GLY A 228 9.33 68.80 -11.94
C GLY A 228 8.53 69.80 -11.09
N MET A 229 8.79 71.10 -11.27
CA MET A 229 8.49 72.25 -10.38
C MET A 229 7.06 72.43 -9.77
N MET A 230 6.12 71.49 -9.90
CA MET A 230 4.87 71.47 -9.14
C MET A 230 4.63 70.09 -8.50
N GLY A 231 4.98 69.97 -7.20
CA GLY A 231 4.44 68.96 -6.28
C GLY A 231 4.97 67.52 -6.42
N HIS A 232 5.46 66.97 -5.31
CA HIS A 232 5.69 65.53 -5.19
C HIS A 232 4.36 64.80 -4.99
N HIS A 233 3.96 63.98 -5.96
CA HIS A 233 2.86 63.03 -5.80
C HIS A 233 3.46 61.64 -5.55
N GLY A 234 3.47 61.21 -4.28
CA GLY A 234 3.80 59.84 -3.90
C GLY A 234 2.54 58.98 -3.88
N GLY A 235 2.57 57.85 -4.58
CA GLY A 235 1.48 56.88 -4.58
C GLY A 235 1.94 55.55 -4.00
N SER A 236 1.22 55.06 -2.99
CA SER A 236 1.35 53.68 -2.51
C SER A 236 0.26 52.83 -3.16
N GLY A 237 0.69 51.78 -3.87
CA GLY A 237 -0.17 50.79 -4.50
C GLY A 237 -0.06 49.45 -3.78
N PHE A 238 -1.20 48.90 -3.38
CA PHE A 238 -1.30 47.51 -2.98
C PHE A 238 -1.78 46.69 -4.17
N SER A 239 -1.06 45.62 -4.52
CA SER A 239 -1.51 44.63 -5.48
C SER A 239 -1.76 43.30 -4.78
N PHE A 240 -2.92 42.72 -5.05
CA PHE A 240 -3.25 41.36 -4.65
C PHE A 240 -3.43 40.54 -5.93
N GLY A 241 -2.61 39.50 -6.07
CA GLY A 241 -2.69 38.55 -7.17
C GLY A 241 -3.06 37.16 -6.65
N GLN A 242 -3.83 36.42 -7.41
CA GLN A 242 -4.08 35.00 -7.15
C GLN A 242 -3.77 34.23 -8.43
N ASN A 243 -2.81 33.31 -8.34
CA ASN A 243 -2.49 32.38 -9.42
C ASN A 243 -3.08 31.00 -9.11
N ARG A 244 -3.59 30.32 -10.13
CA ARG A 244 -4.20 28.99 -10.02
C ARG A 244 -3.54 28.06 -11.02
N GLU A 245 -3.04 26.93 -10.53
CA GLU A 245 -2.36 25.92 -11.34
C GLU A 245 -2.88 24.54 -10.96
N VAL A 246 -3.09 23.66 -11.93
CA VAL A 246 -3.41 22.26 -11.68
C VAL A 246 -2.12 21.48 -11.58
N VAL A 247 -1.90 20.78 -10.46
CA VAL A 247 -0.70 20.01 -10.17
C VAL A 247 -1.07 18.59 -9.80
N THR A 248 -0.44 17.61 -10.45
CA THR A 248 -0.58 16.20 -10.08
C THR A 248 0.21 15.91 -8.80
N LYS A 249 -0.46 15.36 -7.79
CA LYS A 249 0.15 15.01 -6.50
C LYS A 249 -0.10 13.55 -6.15
N PRO A 250 0.85 12.87 -5.49
CA PRO A 250 0.59 11.55 -4.94
C PRO A 250 -0.53 11.61 -3.90
N VAL A 251 -1.35 10.57 -3.84
CA VAL A 251 -2.48 10.51 -2.90
C VAL A 251 -2.00 10.41 -1.45
N LEU A 252 -0.82 9.82 -1.20
CA LEU A 252 -0.18 9.79 0.11
C LEU A 252 1.21 10.42 0.08
N SER A 253 1.63 10.95 1.23
CA SER A 253 3.00 11.41 1.48
C SER A 253 3.76 10.44 2.39
N GLN A 254 5.07 10.63 2.51
CA GLN A 254 5.90 9.84 3.42
C GLN A 254 5.51 10.08 4.90
N ASP A 255 5.09 11.31 5.23
CA ASP A 255 4.57 11.65 6.56
C ASP A 255 3.26 10.89 6.84
N ASP A 256 2.37 10.75 5.84
CA ASP A 256 1.14 9.97 5.97
C ASP A 256 1.45 8.49 6.24
N LEU A 257 2.35 7.86 5.46
CA LEU A 257 2.74 6.46 5.68
C LEU A 257 3.37 6.23 7.07
N THR A 258 4.13 7.21 7.56
CA THR A 258 4.70 7.18 8.92
C THR A 258 3.58 7.27 9.96
N GLY A 259 2.59 8.13 9.73
CA GLY A 259 1.38 8.24 10.54
C GLY A 259 0.61 6.92 10.61
N LEU A 260 0.34 6.28 9.47
CA LEU A 260 -0.35 4.99 9.39
C LEU A 260 0.36 3.92 10.24
N ARG A 261 1.70 3.87 10.14
CA ARG A 261 2.51 2.94 10.93
C ARG A 261 2.36 3.19 12.43
N ASN A 262 2.46 4.45 12.86
CA ASN A 262 2.40 4.83 14.27
C ASN A 262 1.01 4.63 14.87
N ASN A 263 -0.05 4.88 14.08
CA ASN A 263 -1.45 4.71 14.49
C ASN A 263 -1.93 3.26 14.44
N SER A 264 -1.07 2.35 13.96
CA SER A 264 -1.39 0.95 13.70
C SER A 264 -2.51 0.75 12.67
N GLU A 265 -2.57 1.62 11.67
CA GLU A 265 -3.52 1.57 10.57
C GLU A 265 -2.99 0.70 9.42
N PHE A 266 -3.92 0.24 8.58
CA PHE A 266 -3.69 -0.50 7.35
C PHE A 266 -4.04 0.37 6.17
N LEU A 267 -3.17 0.36 5.18
CA LEU A 267 -3.46 0.85 3.84
C LEU A 267 -3.95 -0.34 3.00
N VAL A 268 -5.13 -0.21 2.39
CA VAL A 268 -5.66 -1.19 1.44
C VAL A 268 -5.82 -0.51 0.10
N TYR A 269 -5.19 -1.05 -0.93
CA TYR A 269 -5.28 -0.60 -2.30
C TYR A 269 -5.93 -1.66 -3.16
N ASN A 270 -6.93 -1.26 -3.93
CA ASN A 270 -7.54 -2.08 -4.97
C ASN A 270 -7.19 -1.45 -6.33
N GLN A 271 -6.35 -2.14 -7.10
CA GLN A 271 -5.86 -1.64 -8.38
C GLN A 271 -6.97 -1.52 -9.42
N ASP A 272 -7.92 -2.47 -9.47
CA ASP A 272 -9.05 -2.43 -10.42
C ASP A 272 -9.92 -1.17 -10.24
N LEU A 273 -10.07 -0.75 -8.98
CA LEU A 273 -10.88 0.41 -8.61
C LEU A 273 -10.08 1.71 -8.55
N MET A 274 -8.74 1.62 -8.69
CA MET A 274 -7.81 2.73 -8.48
C MET A 274 -8.12 3.51 -7.19
N ARG A 275 -8.45 2.78 -6.12
CA ARG A 275 -8.97 3.37 -4.88
C ARG A 275 -8.23 2.84 -3.66
N LEU A 276 -8.09 3.73 -2.67
CA LEU A 276 -7.41 3.48 -1.41
C LEU A 276 -8.38 3.52 -0.23
N TRP A 277 -8.18 2.63 0.71
CA TRP A 277 -8.83 2.62 2.01
C TRP A 277 -7.77 2.67 3.10
N VAL A 278 -8.05 3.41 4.17
CA VAL A 278 -7.23 3.44 5.38
C VAL A 278 -8.12 3.08 6.54
N GLY A 279 -7.69 2.13 7.38
CA GLY A 279 -8.47 1.74 8.55
C GLY A 279 -7.60 1.09 9.63
N LYS A 280 -8.04 1.22 10.88
CA LYS A 280 -7.42 0.55 12.01
C LYS A 280 -8.12 -0.78 12.25
N ILE A 281 -7.35 -1.87 12.20
CA ILE A 281 -7.86 -3.20 12.52
C ILE A 281 -7.75 -3.41 14.03
N GLY A 282 -8.90 -3.57 14.68
CA GLY A 282 -9.06 -3.80 16.12
C GLY A 282 -9.47 -5.23 16.46
#